data_AF-A0A0C7QKR4-F1
#
_entry.id   AF-A0A0C7QKR4-F1
#
_cell.length_a   1.000
_cell.length_b   1.000
_cell.length_c   1.000
_cell.angle_alpha   90.00
_cell.angle_beta   90.00
_cell.angle_gamma   90.00
#
_symmetry.space_group_name_H-M   'P 1'
#
loop_
_entity.id
_entity.type
_entity.pdbx_description
1 polymer ?
#
loop_
_entity_poly.entity_id
_entity_poly.type
_entity_poly.pdbx_seq_one_letter_code
_entity_poly.pdbx_strand_id
1 'polypeptide(L)'
;MIRTYRKMKKITQKELAEKLNVSQGYISKLEKGHGNPTLEQIIHLADALGISAYSLASWLIDMKLMADYNTEYANELGVFIA
;
A
#
# COMPACT_ATOMS: atom_id res chain seq x y z
N MET A 1 -2.70 6.21 -2.52
CA MET A 1 -3.87 6.33 -1.62
C MET A 1 -3.49 6.50 -0.15
N ILE A 2 -2.81 5.54 0.47
CA ILE A 2 -2.48 5.52 1.91
C ILE A 2 -1.81 6.82 2.40
N ARG A 3 -0.72 7.24 1.73
CA ARG A 3 0.02 8.46 2.10
C ARG A 3 -0.85 9.71 2.12
N THR A 4 -1.76 9.83 1.15
CA THR A 4 -2.64 10.99 1.00
C THR A 4 -3.55 11.11 2.22
N TYR A 5 -4.28 10.04 2.56
CA TYR A 5 -5.19 10.03 3.71
C TYR A 5 -4.46 10.17 5.04
N ARG A 6 -3.27 9.56 5.17
CA ARG A 6 -2.41 9.75 6.34
C ARG A 6 -2.05 11.23 6.54
N LYS A 7 -1.63 11.91 5.47
CA LYS A 7 -1.29 13.35 5.51
C LYS A 7 -2.50 14.22 5.81
N MET A 8 -3.70 13.89 5.29
CA MET A 8 -4.94 14.59 5.61
C MET A 8 -5.29 14.48 7.11
N LYS A 9 -5.00 13.33 7.73
CA LYS A 9 -5.12 13.13 9.18
C LYS A 9 -3.98 13.75 10.00
N LYS A 10 -2.97 14.34 9.36
CA LYS A 10 -1.82 14.99 10.01
C LYS A 10 -1.02 14.07 10.96
N ILE A 11 -1.01 12.77 10.69
CA ILE A 11 -0.20 11.80 11.44
C ILE A 11 1.03 11.38 10.62
N THR A 12 2.12 11.01 11.28
CA THR A 12 3.36 10.48 10.71
C THR A 12 3.21 8.99 10.34
N GLN A 13 4.17 8.45 9.57
CA GLN A 13 4.21 7.01 9.28
C GLN A 13 4.40 6.19 10.58
N LYS A 14 5.17 6.71 11.53
CA LYS A 14 5.42 6.07 12.83
C LYS A 14 4.13 5.99 13.64
N GLU A 15 3.37 7.08 13.76
CA GLU A 15 2.09 7.10 14.49
C GLU A 15 1.04 6.17 13.84
N LEU A 16 0.99 6.10 12.51
CA LEU A 16 0.11 5.14 11.83
C LEU A 16 0.54 3.69 12.09
N ALA A 17 1.85 3.43 12.11
CA ALA A 17 2.40 2.10 12.39
C ALA A 17 2.10 1.65 13.82
N GLU A 18 2.25 2.54 14.80
CA GLU A 18 1.91 2.31 16.20
C GLU A 18 0.42 1.98 16.38
N LYS A 19 -0.47 2.74 15.71
CA LYS A 19 -1.92 2.46 15.72
C LYS A 19 -2.29 1.08 15.17
N LEU A 20 -1.52 0.58 14.21
CA LEU A 20 -1.78 -0.69 13.53
C LEU A 20 -0.93 -1.84 14.08
N ASN A 21 -0.12 -1.60 15.12
CA ASN A 21 0.83 -2.56 15.68
C ASN A 21 1.73 -3.22 14.61
N VAL A 22 2.28 -2.39 13.71
CA VAL A 22 3.22 -2.81 12.65
C VAL A 22 4.48 -1.95 12.67
N SER A 23 5.48 -2.32 11.86
CA SER A 23 6.67 -1.48 11.72
C SER A 23 6.41 -0.25 10.85
N GLN A 24 7.10 0.86 11.14
CA GLN A 24 7.11 2.04 10.27
C GLN A 24 7.57 1.69 8.85
N GLY A 25 8.55 0.79 8.71
CA GLY A 25 9.04 0.30 7.42
C GLY A 25 7.94 -0.39 6.60
N TYR A 26 7.06 -1.14 7.26
CA TYR A 26 5.90 -1.74 6.61
C TYR A 26 4.92 -0.68 6.07
N ILE A 27 4.59 0.35 6.85
CA ILE A 27 3.79 1.49 6.37
C ILE A 27 4.46 2.19 5.18
N SER A 28 5.77 2.39 5.24
CA SER A 28 6.52 3.01 4.14
C SER A 28 6.43 2.20 2.84
N LYS A 29 6.49 0.86 2.94
CA LYS A 29 6.28 -0.04 1.78
C LYS A 29 4.86 0.10 1.25
N LEU A 30 3.84 0.00 2.10
CA LEU A 30 2.44 0.10 1.69
C LEU A 30 2.12 1.43 1.01
N GLU A 31 2.67 2.55 1.48
CA GLU A 31 2.50 3.85 0.84
C GLU A 31 3.02 3.92 -0.60
N LYS A 32 4.00 3.08 -0.94
CA LYS A 32 4.58 2.95 -2.28
C LYS A 32 3.88 1.88 -3.13
N GLY A 33 2.86 1.20 -2.60
CA GLY A 33 2.22 0.05 -3.24
C GLY A 33 3.04 -1.23 -3.15
N HIS A 34 4.08 -1.25 -2.31
CA HIS A 34 4.85 -2.45 -2.07
C HIS A 34 4.32 -3.14 -0.80
N GLY A 35 3.98 -4.42 -0.88
CA GLY A 35 3.51 -5.19 0.26
C GLY A 35 2.30 -6.06 -0.08
N ASN A 36 2.02 -7.01 0.80
CA ASN A 36 0.91 -7.94 0.65
C ASN A 36 0.12 -7.97 1.97
N PRO A 37 -0.63 -6.90 2.30
CA PRO A 37 -1.42 -6.88 3.52
C PRO A 37 -2.51 -7.95 3.49
N THR A 38 -2.78 -8.56 4.64
CA THR A 38 -3.93 -9.45 4.82
C THR A 38 -5.23 -8.64 4.74
N LEU A 39 -6.36 -9.32 4.53
CA LEU A 39 -7.67 -8.68 4.56
C LEU A 39 -7.91 -7.92 5.89
N GLU A 40 -7.52 -8.53 7.01
CA GLU A 40 -7.61 -7.91 8.34
C GLU A 40 -6.77 -6.63 8.43
N GLN A 41 -5.54 -6.65 7.91
CA GLN A 41 -4.69 -5.46 7.87
C GLN A 41 -5.28 -4.36 6.99
N ILE A 42 -5.95 -4.71 5.87
CA ILE A 42 -6.66 -3.75 5.03
C ILE A 42 -7.81 -3.11 5.80
N ILE A 43 -8.59 -3.90 6.54
CA ILE A 43 -9.71 -3.39 7.36
C ILE A 43 -9.20 -2.42 8.43
N HIS A 44 -8.18 -2.81 9.21
CA HIS A 44 -7.61 -1.95 10.25
C HIS A 44 -6.98 -0.68 9.67
N LEU A 45 -6.27 -0.80 8.55
CA LEU A 45 -5.66 0.35 7.88
C LEU A 45 -6.72 1.31 7.33
N ALA A 46 -7.79 0.78 6.74
CA ALA A 46 -8.91 1.58 6.23
C ALA A 46 -9.60 2.34 7.36
N ASP A 47 -9.86 1.69 8.50
CA ASP A 47 -10.43 2.30 9.69
C ASP A 47 -9.54 3.41 10.25
N ALA A 48 -8.24 3.13 10.44
CA ALA A 48 -7.27 4.12 10.91
C ALA A 48 -7.16 5.34 9.99
N LEU A 49 -7.34 5.15 8.67
CA LEU A 49 -7.33 6.19 7.65
C LEU A 49 -8.71 6.84 7.40
N GLY A 50 -9.78 6.29 7.96
CA GLY A 50 -11.15 6.79 7.77
C GLY A 50 -11.61 6.68 6.32
N ILE A 51 -11.29 5.57 5.65
CA ILE A 51 -11.65 5.31 4.24
C ILE A 51 -12.34 3.95 4.10
N SER A 52 -12.98 3.74 2.94
CA SER A 52 -13.55 2.43 2.60
C SER A 52 -12.46 1.38 2.42
N ALA A 53 -12.60 0.26 3.13
CA ALA A 53 -11.76 -0.92 2.95
C ALA A 53 -11.83 -1.48 1.52
N TYR A 54 -13.00 -1.39 0.87
CA TYR A 54 -13.16 -1.78 -0.54
C TYR A 54 -12.31 -0.90 -1.46
N SER A 55 -12.38 0.43 -1.30
CA SER A 55 -11.58 1.35 -2.12
C SER A 55 -10.08 1.15 -1.90
N LEU A 56 -9.66 0.88 -0.66
CA LEU A 56 -8.27 0.56 -0.35
C LEU A 56 -7.82 -0.76 -0.97
N ALA A 57 -8.65 -1.80 -0.88
CA ALA A 57 -8.38 -3.10 -1.48
C ALA A 57 -8.28 -3.01 -3.01
N SER A 58 -9.24 -2.35 -3.66
CA SER A 58 -9.21 -2.11 -5.12
C SER A 58 -7.92 -1.43 -5.54
N TRP A 59 -7.53 -0.35 -4.85
CA TRP A 59 -6.29 0.36 -5.15
C TRP A 59 -5.04 -0.52 -4.99
N LEU A 60 -4.97 -1.36 -3.96
CA LEU A 60 -3.86 -2.29 -3.76
C LEU A 60 -3.79 -3.37 -4.86
N ILE A 61 -4.94 -3.89 -5.27
CA ILE A 61 -5.05 -4.89 -6.35
C ILE A 61 -4.61 -4.26 -7.67
N ASP A 62 -5.13 -3.08 -8.01
CA ASP A 62 -4.76 -2.36 -9.23
C ASP A 62 -3.24 -2.13 -9.30
N MET A 63 -2.63 -1.70 -8.18
CA MET A 63 -1.18 -1.54 -8.12
C MET A 63 -0.41 -2.83 -8.36
N LYS A 64 -0.89 -3.95 -7.81
CA LYS A 64 -0.24 -5.25 -7.97
C LYS A 64 -0.34 -5.76 -9.40
N LEU A 65 -1.52 -5.68 -10.01
CA LEU A 65 -1.73 -6.07 -11.41
C LEU A 65 -0.87 -5.24 -12.37
N MET A 66 -0.74 -3.93 -12.13
CA MET A 66 0.12 -3.06 -12.94
C MET A 66 1.61 -3.37 -12.77
N ALA A 67 2.04 -3.75 -11.57
CA ALA A 67 3.43 -4.15 -11.31
C ALA A 67 3.77 -5.48 -11.97
N ASP A 68 2.84 -6.45 -11.92
CA ASP A 68 3.00 -7.75 -12.56
C ASP A 68 3.05 -7.61 -14.09
N TYR A 69 2.14 -6.82 -14.68
CA TYR A 69 2.14 -6.52 -16.12
C TYR A 69 3.44 -5.85 -16.58
N ASN A 70 3.91 -4.82 -15.86
CA ASN A 70 5.16 -4.14 -16.21
C ASN A 70 6.37 -5.07 -16.12
N THR A 71 6.36 -6.00 -15.18
CA THR A 71 7.44 -6.99 -15.01
C THR A 71 7.42 -8.01 -16.15
N GLU A 72 6.25 -8.53 -16.50
CA GLU A 72 6.07 -9.44 -17.64
C GLU A 72 6.51 -8.77 -18.95
N TYR A 73 6.04 -7.56 -19.22
CA TYR A 73 6.41 -6.78 -20.40
C TYR A 73 7.92 -6.45 -20.47
N ALA A 74 8.53 -6.07 -19.34
CA ALA A 74 9.97 -5.79 -19.28
C ALA A 74 10.82 -7.04 -19.59
N ASN A 75 10.37 -8.21 -19.12
CA ASN A 75 11.00 -9.49 -19.43
C ASN A 75 10.84 -9.87 -20.90
N GLU A 76 9.65 -9.69 -21.48
CA GLU A 76 9.40 -9.93 -22.91
C GLU A 76 10.26 -9.05 -23.82
N LEU A 77 10.51 -7.80 -23.42
CA LEU A 77 11.36 -6.86 -24.16
C LEU A 77 12.86 -6.95 -23.84
N GLY A 78 13.27 -7.78 -22.88
CA GLY A 78 14.67 -7.88 -22.46
C GLY A 78 15.22 -6.62 -21.78
N VAL A 79 14.36 -5.77 -21.21
CA VAL A 79 14.74 -4.55 -20.50
C VAL A 79 14.92 -4.89 -19.01
N PHE A 80 16.16 -5.08 -18.56
CA PHE A 80 16.45 -5.30 -17.15
C PHE A 80 16.25 -4.01 -16.35
N ILE A 81 15.25 -4.01 -15.46
CA ILE A 81 15.05 -2.93 -14.48
C ILE A 81 16.01 -3.20 -13.33
N ALA A 82 17.07 -2.38 -13.23
CA ALA A 82 18.09 -2.46 -12.16
C ALA A 82 17.60 -1.89 -10.82
#